data_AF-A0A2S4YVF9-F1
#
_entry.id   AF-A0A2S4YVF9-F1
#
_cell.length_a   1.000
_cell.length_b   1.000
_cell.length_c   1.000
_cell.angle_alpha   90.00
_cell.angle_beta   90.00
_cell.angle_gamma   90.00
#
_symmetry.space_group_name_H-M   'P 1'
#
loop_
_entity.id
_entity.type
_entity.pdbx_description
1 polymer ?
#
loop_
_entity_poly.entity_id
_entity_poly.type
_entity_poly.pdbx_seq_one_letter_code
_entity_poly.pdbx_strand_id
1 'polypeptide(L)'
;MTAQDYDNQLLESVAVRRRRLRDALLFGAQRQRRSLDERVGKVFAGVVIAAVVCAGCVGWSFVSHRVIGKGPYATPVQPSPQTSSTPSVAPSTR
;
A
#
# COMPACT_ATOMS: atom_id res chain seq x y z
N MET A 1 41.81 27.99 13.75
CA MET A 1 40.75 27.37 12.93
C MET A 1 40.22 26.19 13.71
N THR A 2 38.96 26.22 14.08
CA THR A 2 38.36 25.21 14.95
C THR A 2 37.92 24.01 14.10
N ALA A 3 37.92 22.80 14.67
CA ALA A 3 37.55 21.59 13.94
C ALA A 3 36.13 21.70 13.30
N GLN A 4 35.24 22.49 13.92
CA GLN A 4 33.89 22.79 13.41
C GLN A 4 33.86 23.45 12.03
N ASP A 5 34.85 24.30 11.70
CA ASP A 5 34.88 24.98 10.39
C ASP A 5 35.23 23.99 9.26
N TYR A 6 36.01 22.97 9.59
CA TYR A 6 36.42 21.90 8.67
C TYR A 6 35.25 20.92 8.41
N ASP A 7 34.51 20.57 9.46
CA ASP A 7 33.29 19.76 9.33
C ASP A 7 32.21 20.47 8.52
N ASN A 8 32.08 21.79 8.66
CA ASN A 8 31.13 22.57 7.88
C ASN A 8 31.49 22.61 6.39
N GLN A 9 32.78 22.76 6.04
CA GLN A 9 33.26 22.63 4.65
C GLN A 9 33.04 21.22 4.07
N LEU A 10 33.22 20.18 4.88
CA LEU A 10 32.92 18.80 4.50
C LEU A 10 31.42 18.58 4.29
N LEU A 11 30.57 19.11 5.16
CA LEU A 11 29.13 18.99 5.04
C LEU A 11 28.58 19.75 3.84
N GLU A 12 29.07 20.96 3.56
CA GLU A 12 28.66 21.71 2.37
C GLU A 12 29.05 20.98 1.08
N SER A 13 30.27 20.43 1.00
CA SER A 13 30.73 19.71 -0.20
C SER A 13 29.98 18.38 -0.42
N VAL A 14 29.71 17.61 0.64
CA VAL A 14 28.95 16.34 0.57
C VAL A 14 27.48 16.61 0.27
N ALA A 15 26.90 17.67 0.83
CA ALA A 15 25.51 18.06 0.56
C ALA A 15 25.32 18.39 -0.93
N VAL A 16 26.25 19.12 -1.56
CA VAL A 16 26.18 19.44 -2.99
C VAL A 16 26.32 18.17 -3.85
N ARG A 17 27.25 17.27 -3.50
CA ARG A 17 27.43 16.01 -4.24
C ARG A 17 26.21 15.09 -4.12
N ARG A 18 25.64 14.96 -2.91
CA ARG A 18 24.38 14.22 -2.70
C ARG A 18 23.21 14.86 -3.43
N ARG A 19 23.11 16.18 -3.45
CA ARG A 19 22.04 16.88 -4.14
C ARG A 19 22.13 16.71 -5.64
N ARG A 20 23.33 16.81 -6.24
CA ARG A 20 23.56 16.52 -7.65
C ARG A 20 23.34 15.05 -7.99
N LEU A 21 23.68 14.11 -7.10
CA LEU A 21 23.37 12.69 -7.27
C LEU A 21 21.88 12.40 -7.13
N ARG A 22 21.19 13.02 -6.19
CA ARG A 22 19.72 12.92 -6.04
C ARG A 22 19.02 13.54 -7.22
N ASP A 23 19.45 14.70 -7.68
CA ASP A 23 18.91 15.33 -8.87
C ASP A 23 19.28 14.48 -10.08
N ALA A 24 20.45 13.86 -10.18
CA ALA A 24 20.75 12.90 -11.26
C ALA A 24 20.07 11.52 -11.08
N LEU A 25 19.52 11.15 -9.93
CA LEU A 25 18.77 9.89 -9.74
C LEU A 25 17.27 10.13 -9.94
N LEU A 26 16.76 11.26 -9.45
CA LEU A 26 15.41 11.75 -9.70
C LEU A 26 15.29 12.29 -11.14
N PHE A 27 16.39 12.75 -11.74
CA PHE A 27 16.44 13.33 -13.08
C PHE A 27 17.26 12.56 -14.13
N GLY A 28 18.04 11.54 -13.77
CA GLY A 28 18.94 10.85 -14.70
C GLY A 28 18.28 9.78 -15.55
N ALA A 29 18.83 9.66 -16.76
CA ALA A 29 18.24 9.07 -17.96
C ALA A 29 16.92 9.76 -18.34
N GLN A 30 16.97 10.75 -19.23
CA GLN A 30 15.80 11.39 -19.86
C GLN A 30 14.70 10.39 -20.31
N ARG A 31 15.08 9.14 -20.62
CA ARG A 31 14.19 8.02 -20.95
C ARG A 31 13.43 7.43 -19.75
N GLN A 32 14.01 7.48 -18.56
CA GLN A 32 13.41 7.01 -17.31
C GLN A 32 12.32 7.96 -16.82
N ARG A 33 12.47 9.27 -17.03
CA ARG A 33 11.46 10.29 -16.67
C ARG A 33 10.11 10.05 -17.34
N ARG A 34 10.10 9.92 -18.67
CA ARG A 34 8.86 9.61 -19.41
C ARG A 34 8.24 8.29 -18.95
N SER A 35 9.06 7.30 -18.64
CA SER A 35 8.59 5.99 -18.18
C SER A 35 8.05 6.02 -16.75
N LEU A 36 8.60 6.87 -15.88
CA LEU A 36 8.15 7.03 -14.51
C LEU A 36 6.87 7.86 -14.44
N ASP A 37 6.75 8.97 -15.19
CA ASP A 37 5.51 9.74 -15.20
C ASP A 37 4.32 8.89 -15.72
N GLU A 38 4.55 8.08 -16.76
CA GLU A 38 3.57 7.14 -17.32
C GLU A 38 3.20 6.02 -16.34
N ARG A 39 4.17 5.50 -15.58
CA ARG A 39 3.94 4.46 -14.56
C ARG A 39 3.30 5.03 -13.30
N VAL A 40 3.70 6.22 -12.87
CA VAL A 40 3.14 6.94 -11.71
C VAL A 40 1.69 7.31 -11.98
N GLY A 41 1.35 7.76 -13.20
CA GLY A 41 -0.03 7.97 -13.61
C GLY A 41 -0.87 6.69 -13.52
N LYS A 42 -0.33 5.55 -13.97
CA LYS A 42 -0.99 4.24 -13.84
C LYS A 42 -1.18 3.78 -12.39
N VAL A 43 -0.19 4.01 -11.53
CA VAL A 43 -0.30 3.70 -10.09
C VAL A 43 -1.37 4.59 -9.45
N PHE A 44 -1.36 5.89 -9.73
CA PHE A 44 -2.35 6.82 -9.19
C PHE A 44 -3.77 6.47 -9.65
N ALA A 45 -3.94 6.15 -10.94
CA ALA A 45 -5.19 5.65 -11.49
C ALA A 45 -5.63 4.34 -10.80
N GLY A 46 -4.71 3.41 -10.56
CA GLY A 46 -4.98 2.17 -9.82
C GLY A 46 -5.44 2.42 -8.39
N VAL A 47 -4.83 3.37 -7.67
CA VAL A 47 -5.23 3.78 -6.31
C VAL A 47 -6.63 4.37 -6.31
N VAL A 48 -6.96 5.23 -7.28
CA VAL A 48 -8.31 5.80 -7.41
C VAL A 48 -9.34 4.71 -7.68
N ILE A 49 -9.06 3.78 -8.60
CA ILE A 49 -9.95 2.65 -8.90
C ILE A 49 -10.14 1.78 -7.65
N ALA A 50 -9.07 1.42 -6.95
CA ALA A 50 -9.15 0.62 -5.73
C ALA A 50 -9.99 1.31 -4.64
N ALA A 51 -9.84 2.62 -4.47
CA ALA A 51 -10.65 3.41 -3.54
C ALA A 51 -12.13 3.40 -3.91
N VAL A 52 -12.46 3.60 -5.19
CA VAL A 52 -13.85 3.57 -5.70
C VAL A 52 -14.47 2.18 -5.52
N VAL A 53 -13.73 1.11 -5.83
CA VAL A 53 -14.20 -0.27 -5.63
C VAL A 53 -14.44 -0.55 -4.15
N CYS A 54 -13.51 -0.15 -3.28
CA CYS A 54 -13.67 -0.30 -1.84
C CYS A 54 -14.92 0.43 -1.33
N ALA A 55 -15.09 1.71 -1.70
CA ALA A 55 -16.28 2.49 -1.35
C ALA A 55 -17.57 1.86 -1.90
N GLY A 56 -17.54 1.35 -3.14
CA GLY A 56 -18.66 0.65 -3.78
C GLY A 56 -19.05 -0.63 -3.05
N CYS A 57 -18.08 -1.47 -2.67
CA CYS A 57 -18.33 -2.70 -1.91
C CYS A 57 -18.98 -2.42 -0.54
N VAL A 58 -18.45 -1.43 0.19
CA VAL A 58 -18.99 -1.07 1.51
C VAL A 58 -20.41 -0.47 1.36
N GLY A 59 -20.62 0.35 0.34
CA GLY A 59 -21.94 0.92 0.01
C GLY A 59 -22.97 -0.15 -0.37
N TRP A 60 -22.59 -1.11 -1.21
CA TRP A 60 -23.45 -2.24 -1.59
C TRP A 60 -23.82 -3.10 -0.38
N SER A 61 -22.88 -3.32 0.54
CA SER A 61 -23.14 -4.04 1.79
C SER A 61 -24.18 -3.33 2.66
N PHE A 62 -24.14 -1.99 2.72
CA PHE A 62 -25.12 -1.19 3.45
C PHE A 62 -26.51 -1.23 2.79
N VAL A 63 -26.58 -1.07 1.46
CA VAL A 63 -27.84 -1.14 0.69
C VAL A 63 -28.45 -2.53 0.76
N SER A 64 -27.64 -3.58 0.63
CA SER A 64 -28.11 -4.97 0.69
C SER A 64 -28.77 -5.28 2.04
N HIS A 65 -28.12 -4.87 3.13
CA HIS A 65 -28.62 -5.09 4.48
C HIS A 65 -29.84 -4.23 4.85
N ARG A 66 -29.96 -3.01 4.29
CA ARG A 66 -31.05 -2.08 4.64
C ARG A 66 -32.24 -2.10 3.69
N VAL A 67 -32.05 -2.47 2.42
CA VAL A 67 -33.06 -2.33 1.36
C VAL A 67 -33.45 -3.68 0.75
N ILE A 68 -32.49 -4.58 0.53
CA ILE A 68 -32.72 -5.88 -0.16
C ILE A 68 -33.15 -7.02 0.77
N GLY A 69 -33.06 -6.86 2.09
CA GLY A 69 -33.67 -7.78 3.07
C GLY A 69 -35.20 -7.95 2.94
N LYS A 70 -35.84 -7.24 2.01
CA LYS A 70 -37.27 -7.37 1.65
C LYS A 70 -37.52 -7.86 0.21
N GLY A 71 -36.46 -8.22 -0.54
CA GLY A 71 -36.55 -8.63 -1.95
C GLY A 71 -36.25 -10.11 -2.17
N PRO A 72 -36.85 -10.76 -3.18
CA PRO A 72 -36.86 -12.21 -3.41
C PRO A 72 -35.50 -12.88 -3.78
N TYR A 73 -34.38 -12.16 -3.68
CA TYR A 73 -33.04 -12.62 -4.08
C TYR A 73 -32.09 -12.88 -2.90
N ALA A 74 -32.58 -12.94 -1.66
CA ALA A 74 -31.76 -13.30 -0.51
C ALA A 74 -31.36 -14.79 -0.56
N THR A 75 -30.27 -15.13 -1.23
CA THR A 75 -29.58 -16.41 -1.04
C THR A 75 -28.71 -16.32 0.22
N PRO A 76 -29.02 -17.09 1.28
CA PRO A 76 -28.21 -17.08 2.49
C PRO A 76 -26.86 -17.74 2.20
N VAL A 77 -25.79 -16.94 2.11
CA VAL A 77 -24.43 -17.48 2.19
C VAL A 77 -24.14 -17.73 3.67
N GLN A 78 -24.33 -18.98 4.08
CA GLN A 78 -24.04 -19.47 5.42
C GLN A 78 -22.53 -19.36 5.69
N PRO A 79 -22.08 -18.68 6.77
CA PRO A 79 -20.67 -18.68 7.12
C PRO A 79 -20.30 -20.07 7.66
N SER A 80 -19.57 -20.84 6.86
CA SER A 80 -19.00 -22.11 7.30
C SER A 80 -18.02 -21.87 8.45
N PRO A 81 -18.16 -22.57 9.60
CA PRO A 81 -17.21 -22.45 10.69
C PRO A 81 -15.86 -23.01 10.26
N GLN A 82 -14.84 -22.15 10.29
CA GLN A 82 -13.45 -22.55 10.10
C GLN A 82 -13.09 -23.49 11.26
N THR A 83 -12.84 -24.76 10.94
CA THR A 83 -12.29 -25.74 11.89
C THR A 83 -10.88 -25.28 12.26
N SER A 84 -10.78 -24.58 13.38
CA SER A 84 -9.53 -24.29 14.07
C SER A 84 -8.80 -25.62 14.33
N SER A 85 -7.73 -25.86 13.57
CA SER A 85 -6.79 -26.96 13.77
C SER A 85 -6.18 -26.84 15.17
N THR A 86 -6.72 -27.60 16.11
CA THR A 86 -6.15 -27.76 17.46
C THR A 86 -5.30 -29.03 17.42
N PRO A 87 -3.96 -28.96 17.60
CA PRO A 87 -3.15 -30.16 17.64
C PRO A 87 -3.52 -30.97 18.88
N SER A 88 -3.98 -32.20 18.66
CA SER A 88 -4.30 -33.19 19.69
C SER A 88 -3.03 -33.55 20.47
N VAL A 89 -2.88 -33.03 21.68
CA VAL A 89 -1.94 -33.55 22.67
C VAL A 89 -2.68 -34.62 23.46
N ALA A 90 -2.38 -35.89 23.14
CA ALA A 90 -2.90 -37.04 23.87
C ALA A 90 -2.35 -37.06 25.32
N PRO A 91 -3.20 -37.18 26.35
CA PRO A 91 -2.71 -37.44 27.70
C PRO A 91 -2.40 -38.93 27.84
N SER A 92 -1.11 -39.24 27.98
CA SER A 92 -0.63 -40.54 28.41
C SER A 92 -1.15 -40.81 29.83
N THR A 93 -1.98 -41.84 30.01
CA THR A 93 -2.29 -42.35 31.35
C THR A 93 -2.55 -43.86 31.33
N ARG A 94 -1.59 -44.54 31.98
CA ARG A 94 -1.66 -45.80 32.72
C ARG A 94 -1.84 -47.13 31.99
#